data_AF-A0A392QEM9-F1
#
_entry.id   AF-A0A392QEM9-F1
#
_cell.length_a   1.000
_cell.length_b   1.000
_cell.length_c   1.000
_cell.angle_alpha   90.00
_cell.angle_beta   90.00
_cell.angle_gamma   90.00
#
_symmetry.space_group_name_H-M   'P 1'
#
loop_
_entity.id
_entity.type
_entity.pdbx_description
1 polymer ?
#
loop_
_entity_poly.entity_id
_entity_poly.type
_entity_poly.pdbx_seq_one_letter_code
_entity_poly.pdbx_strand_id
1 'polypeptide(L)' 'SNSTVLHVFPFNSEKKRGGVALKLVDSGVHIHWKGAAEIVLGACTQYLDSNGHLQSLEEEKVRI' A
#
# COMPACT_ATOMS: atom_id res chain seq x y z
N SER A 1 4.33 -13.29 -14.89
CA SER A 1 4.24 -11.84 -14.60
C SER A 1 5.60 -11.22 -14.80
N ASN A 2 5.75 -10.31 -15.76
CA ASN A 2 7.03 -9.60 -15.99
C ASN A 2 6.99 -8.24 -15.29
N SER A 3 7.34 -8.20 -14.01
CA SER A 3 7.48 -6.94 -13.26
C SER A 3 8.94 -6.71 -12.90
N THR A 4 9.43 -5.49 -13.09
CA THR A 4 10.81 -5.12 -12.73
C THR A 4 10.81 -4.32 -11.44
N VAL A 5 11.66 -4.70 -10.48
CA VAL A 5 11.87 -3.90 -9.27
C VAL A 5 12.59 -2.60 -9.65
N LEU A 6 11.96 -1.45 -9.38
CA LEU A 6 12.58 -0.14 -9.56
C LEU A 6 13.31 0.31 -8.30
N HIS A 7 12.70 0.11 -7.15
CA HIS A 7 13.26 0.56 -5.88
C HIS A 7 12.72 -0.28 -4.71
N VAL A 8 13.58 -0.53 -3.73
CA VAL A 8 13.21 -1.15 -2.45
C VAL A 8 13.37 -0.09 -1.37
N PHE A 9 12.33 0.11 -0.57
CA PHE A 9 12.34 0.92 0.65
C PHE A 9 12.51 -0.03 1.83
N PRO A 10 13.74 -0.20 2.37
CA PRO A 10 13.96 -1.09 3.50
C PRO A 10 13.11 -0.68 4.70
N PHE A 11 12.74 -1.64 5.53
CA PHE A 11 12.05 -1.36 6.78
C PHE A 11 12.93 -0.48 7.68
N ASN A 12 12.32 0.56 8.26
CA ASN A 12 12.96 1.44 9.24
C ASN A 12 12.11 1.42 10.51
N SER A 13 12.75 1.23 11.67
CA SER A 13 12.07 1.08 12.97
C SER A 13 11.36 2.35 13.45
N GLU A 14 11.82 3.54 13.06
CA GLU A 14 11.14 4.81 13.33
C GLU A 14 9.90 4.95 12.45
N LYS A 15 10.03 4.63 11.15
CA LYS A 15 8.93 4.73 10.18
C LYS A 15 7.94 3.58 10.28
N LYS A 16 8.33 2.46 10.91
CA LYS A 16 7.57 1.21 11.09
C LYS A 16 6.93 0.68 9.80
N ARG A 17 7.54 0.95 8.65
CA ARG A 17 7.10 0.47 7.34
C ARG A 17 8.28 0.31 6.37
N GLY A 18 8.10 -0.55 5.39
CA GLY A 18 8.94 -0.70 4.20
C GLY A 18 8.07 -0.97 2.97
N GLY A 19 8.65 -0.94 1.79
CA GLY A 19 7.89 -1.12 0.56
C GLY A 19 8.75 -1.40 -0.67
N VAL A 20 8.10 -1.69 -1.78
CA VAL A 20 8.76 -1.94 -3.06
C VAL A 20 7.99 -1.23 -4.17
N ALA A 21 8.72 -0.52 -5.04
CA ALA A 21 8.20 0.03 -6.28
C ALA A 21 8.54 -0.92 -7.44
N LEU A 22 7.51 -1.30 -8.20
CA LEU A 22 7.57 -2.22 -9.31
C LEU A 22 7.11 -1.51 -10.58
N LYS A 23 7.82 -1.71 -11.69
CA LYS A 23 7.31 -1.39 -13.04
C LYS A 23 6.53 -2.59 -13.57
N LEU A 24 5.30 -2.35 -14.00
CA LEU A 24 4.46 -3.32 -14.66
C LEU A 24 4.66 -3.33 -16.18
N VAL A 25 4.18 -4.40 -16.82
CA VAL A 25 4.28 -4.61 -18.27
C VAL A 25 3.54 -3.53 -19.06
N ASP A 26 2.46 -2.99 -18.50
CA ASP A 26 1.62 -1.93 -19.06
C ASP A 26 2.19 -0.52 -18.84
N SER A 27 3.45 -0.41 -18.41
CA SER A 27 4.16 0.83 -18.05
C SER A 27 3.68 1.52 -16.78
N GLY A 28 2.72 0.95 -16.04
CA GLY A 28 2.35 1.44 -14.71
C GLY A 28 3.45 1.22 -13.67
N VAL A 29 3.54 2.10 -12.68
CA VAL A 29 4.38 1.89 -11.49
C VAL A 29 3.46 1.56 -10.32
N HIS A 30 3.65 0.39 -9.72
CA HIS A 30 2.92 -0.04 -8.54
C HIS A 30 3.84 0.01 -7.32
N ILE A 31 3.34 0.54 -6.20
CA ILE A 31 4.06 0.58 -4.94
C ILE A 31 3.31 -0.26 -3.92
N HIS A 32 3.99 -1.26 -3.35
CA HIS A 32 3.45 -2.08 -2.27
C HIS A 32 4.12 -1.69 -0.95
N TRP A 33 3.32 -1.43 0.08
CA TRP A 33 3.77 -1.09 1.43
C TRP A 33 3.43 -2.21 2.42
N LYS A 34 4.31 -2.43 3.40
CA LYS A 34 4.10 -3.32 4.55
C LYS A 34 4.64 -2.65 5.81
N GLY A 35 3.90 -2.73 6.92
CA GLY A 35 4.29 -2.10 8.17
C GLY A 35 3.30 -2.37 9.29
N ALA A 36 3.43 -1.60 10.38
CA ALA A 36 2.45 -1.56 11.46
C ALA A 36 1.07 -1.14 10.91
N ALA A 37 0.00 -1.74 11.43
CA ALA A 37 -1.34 -1.62 10.88
C ALA A 37 -1.82 -0.16 10.90
N GLU A 38 -1.64 0.54 12.01
CA GLU A 38 -2.01 1.94 12.19
C GLU A 38 -1.27 2.88 11.23
N ILE A 39 -0.01 2.57 10.89
CA ILE A 39 0.80 3.37 9.97
C ILE A 39 0.37 3.15 8.52
N VAL A 40 0.10 1.91 8.13
CA VAL A 40 -0.34 1.59 6.77
C VAL A 40 -1.77 2.08 6.54
N LEU A 41 -2.69 1.78 7.47
CA LEU A 41 -4.09 2.20 7.39
C LEU A 41 -4.22 3.72 7.39
N GLY A 42 -3.42 4.44 8.19
CA GLY A 42 -3.42 5.90 8.21
C GLY A 42 -3.00 6.57 6.89
N ALA A 43 -2.40 5.82 5.95
CA ALA A 43 -2.06 6.31 4.61
C ALA A 43 -3.02 5.81 3.52
N CYS A 44 -3.99 4.95 3.85
CA CYS A 44 -4.94 4.39 2.90
C CYS A 44 -6.14 5.34 2.70
N THR A 45 -6.54 5.51 1.45
CA THR A 45 -7.77 6.23 1.08
C THR A 45 -8.89 5.30 0.64
N GLN A 46 -8.57 4.04 0.31
CA GLN A 46 -9.51 3.04 -0.20
C GLN A 46 -9.17 1.64 0.30
N TYR A 47 -10.18 0.77 0.39
CA TYR A 47 -10.05 -0.65 0.73
C TYR A 47 -10.80 -1.51 -0.29
N LEU A 48 -10.42 -2.79 -0.38
CA LEU A 48 -11.18 -3.78 -1.14
C LEU A 48 -12.20 -4.44 -0.20
N ASP A 49 -13.47 -4.45 -0.60
CA ASP A 49 -14.51 -5.18 0.14
C ASP A 49 -14.47 -6.69 -0.13
N SER A 50 -15.36 -7.46 0.51
CA SER A 50 -15.43 -8.92 0.35
C SER A 50 -15.78 -9.38 -1.07
N ASN A 51 -16.31 -8.48 -1.90
CA ASN A 51 -16.62 -8.73 -3.30
C ASN A 51 -15.48 -8.28 -4.23
N GLY A 52 -14.40 -7.74 -3.68
CA GLY A 52 -13.25 -7.24 -4.44
C GLY A 52 -13.46 -5.86 -5.06
N HIS A 53 -14.47 -5.10 -4.64
CA HIS A 53 -14.66 -3.73 -5.12
C HIS A 53 -13.90 -2.72 -4.26
N LEU A 54 -13.35 -1.69 -4.91
CA LEU A 54 -12.71 -0.57 -4.23
C LEU A 54 -13.76 0.32 -3.59
N GLN A 55 -13.68 0.46 -2.28
CA GLN A 55 -14.52 1.31 -1.46
C GLN A 55 -13.67 2.44 -0.85
N SER A 56 -14.24 3.64 -0.73
CA SER A 56 -13.59 4.75 -0.04
C SER A 56 -13.48 4.46 1.47
N LEU A 57 -12.32 4.76 2.07
CA LEU A 57 -12.25 4.92 3.53
C LEU A 57 -12.80 6.32 3.87
N GLU A 58 -14.09 6.40 4.15
CA GLU A 58 -14.68 7.60 4.77
C GLU A 58 -14.17 7.75 6.22
N GLU A 59 -13.94 8.99 6.68
CA GLU A 59 -13.32 9.30 7.98
C GLU A 59 -14.01 8.64 9.19
N GLU A 60 -15.30 8.29 9.08
CA GLU A 60 -16.05 7.62 10.14
C GLU A 60 -15.53 6.19 10.44
N LYS A 61 -14.89 5.53 9.46
CA LYS A 61 -14.27 4.21 9.63
C LYS A 61 -12.80 4.26 10.07
N VAL A 62 -12.22 5.45 10.22
CA VAL A 62 -10.83 5.69 10.64
C VAL A 62 -10.72 5.91 12.16
N ARG A 63 -11.79 5.66 12.93
CA ARG A 63 -11.72 5.62 14.39
C ARG A 63 -11.22 4.24 14.83
N ILE A 64 -9.90 4.12 14.95
CA ILE A 64 -9.22 3.00 15.64
C ILE A 64 -9.41 3.17 17.15
#